data_AF-A0A429PIM1-F1
#
_entry.id   AF-A0A429PIM1-F1
#
_cell.length_a   1.000
_cell.length_b   1.000
_cell.length_c   1.000
_cell.angle_alpha   90.00
_cell.angle_beta   90.00
_cell.angle_gamma   90.00
#
_symmetry.space_group_name_H-M   'P 1'
#
loop_
_entity.id
_entity.type
_entity.pdbx_description
1 polymer ?
#
loop_
_entity_poly.entity_id
_entity_poly.type
_entity_poly.pdbx_seq_one_letter_code
_entity_poly.pdbx_strand_id
1 'polypeptide(L)'
;MTETTQTTTADTGSGMSGADLARLMLQRARQDAKKRGDDRPGPARRPKKKASIQYHGRAPVGLVGAFQSLLADRGWDVPAAGGSILDRWPDIAATIAPRLAAHTTAVGFDPETGQLDLLPDSPAYATQLRLMTPRIITAANETSGAAAVRTVRVRQPGTLPATPAPAPASGKTAAEPAGPVKTRENASAGFRRVLALHHEAWTPFQQDPALAAAVDRQEQVRLGLGARAFPDTDEDQEDQTPTSLEEIRAQQRQANDATRIAAILRARAERAGRPVSPPALRQAG
;
A
#
# COMPACT_ATOMS: atom_id res chain seq x y z
N MET A 1 31.74 -63.73 57.90
CA MET A 1 30.71 -63.30 58.87
C MET A 1 31.05 -61.87 59.25
N THR A 2 30.25 -60.93 58.73
CA THR A 2 29.41 -59.99 59.52
C THR A 2 30.26 -58.94 60.24
N GLU A 3 29.97 -57.65 60.27
CA GLU A 3 28.95 -56.72 59.79
C GLU A 3 29.56 -55.34 60.19
N THR A 4 29.53 -54.34 59.32
CA THR A 4 28.77 -53.08 59.53
C THR A 4 29.30 -52.25 60.72
N THR A 5 29.67 -50.97 60.61
CA THR A 5 28.78 -49.81 60.42
C THR A 5 29.71 -48.58 60.27
N GLN A 6 29.58 -47.78 59.19
CA GLN A 6 28.97 -46.43 59.16
C GLN A 6 29.62 -45.44 60.15
N THR A 7 29.93 -44.17 59.86
CA THR A 7 29.22 -43.16 59.05
C THR A 7 30.08 -41.90 59.19
N THR A 8 30.18 -41.04 58.18
CA THR A 8 30.27 -39.58 58.36
C THR A 8 30.03 -38.92 57.00
N THR A 9 28.80 -38.43 56.87
CA THR A 9 28.38 -37.15 56.27
C THR A 9 29.15 -36.60 55.07
N ALA A 10 28.43 -36.35 53.98
CA ALA A 10 27.82 -35.04 53.71
C ALA A 10 27.30 -35.04 52.26
N ASP A 11 26.02 -35.35 52.07
CA ASP A 11 25.39 -35.06 50.79
C ASP A 11 25.01 -33.57 50.75
N THR A 12 25.48 -32.94 49.70
CA THR A 12 25.43 -31.51 49.45
C THR A 12 24.40 -31.29 48.34
N GLY A 13 23.42 -30.43 48.57
CA GLY A 13 22.71 -29.75 47.48
C GLY A 13 21.46 -30.45 46.94
N SER A 14 20.35 -30.33 47.69
CA SER A 14 19.03 -30.29 47.04
C SER A 14 18.71 -28.82 46.76
N GLY A 15 18.96 -28.39 45.51
CA GLY A 15 18.62 -27.05 45.03
C GLY A 15 17.14 -26.76 45.20
N MET A 16 16.79 -25.52 45.58
CA MET A 16 15.40 -25.08 45.80
C MET A 16 14.45 -25.68 44.76
N SER A 17 13.45 -26.41 45.24
CA SER A 17 12.41 -27.02 44.42
C SER A 17 11.71 -25.96 43.57
N GLY A 18 11.19 -26.33 42.40
CA GLY A 18 10.42 -25.41 41.54
C GLY A 18 9.23 -24.76 42.27
N ALA A 19 8.69 -25.43 43.29
CA ALA A 19 7.67 -24.88 44.17
C ALA A 19 8.20 -23.71 45.04
N ASP A 20 9.44 -23.79 45.50
CA ASP A 20 10.09 -22.73 46.28
C ASP A 20 10.44 -21.53 45.41
N LEU A 21 10.85 -21.77 44.15
CA LEU A 21 11.01 -20.71 43.16
C LEU A 21 9.68 -20.00 42.87
N ALA A 22 8.58 -20.74 42.72
CA ALA A 22 7.26 -20.14 42.50
C ALA A 22 6.83 -19.27 43.68
N ARG A 23 7.06 -19.71 44.92
CA ARG A 23 6.78 -18.92 46.14
C ARG A 23 7.63 -17.66 46.19
N LEU A 24 8.91 -17.77 45.87
CA LEU A 24 9.84 -16.63 45.83
C LEU A 24 9.44 -15.61 44.75
N MET A 25 9.06 -16.07 43.55
CA MET A 25 8.58 -15.21 42.47
C MET A 25 7.29 -14.49 42.84
N LEU A 26 6.35 -15.17 43.49
CA LEU A 26 5.10 -14.56 43.94
C LEU A 26 5.32 -13.49 45.03
N GLN A 27 6.23 -13.74 45.97
CA GLN A 27 6.59 -12.74 46.98
C GLN A 27 7.23 -11.50 46.34
N ARG A 28 8.13 -11.67 45.37
CA ARG A 28 8.71 -10.55 44.60
C ARG A 28 7.63 -9.77 43.84
N ALA A 29 6.72 -10.45 43.15
CA ALA A 29 5.61 -9.80 42.44
C ALA A 29 4.70 -8.99 43.38
N ARG A 30 4.43 -9.47 44.60
CA ARG A 30 3.68 -8.73 45.62
C ARG A 30 4.41 -7.48 46.10
N GLN A 31 5.73 -7.55 46.30
CA GLN A 31 6.52 -6.39 46.71
C GLN A 31 6.59 -5.34 45.59
N ASP A 32 6.73 -5.75 44.33
CA ASP A 32 6.70 -4.85 43.18
C ASP A 32 5.32 -4.19 43.01
N ALA A 33 4.24 -4.95 43.20
CA ALA A 33 2.89 -4.38 43.20
C ALA A 33 2.69 -3.35 44.32
N LYS A 34 3.26 -3.58 45.51
CA LYS A 34 3.19 -2.64 46.64
C LYS A 34 4.01 -1.37 46.39
N LYS A 35 5.20 -1.50 45.77
CA LYS A 35 6.02 -0.36 45.34
C LYS A 35 5.37 0.45 44.22
N ARG A 36 4.64 -0.20 43.30
CA ARG A 36 3.85 0.44 42.24
C ARG A 36 2.47 0.94 42.70
N GLY A 37 2.13 0.74 43.98
CA GLY A 37 0.82 1.07 44.54
C GLY A 37 0.56 2.56 44.75
N ASP A 38 1.59 3.41 44.69
CA ASP A 38 1.48 4.86 44.88
C ASP A 38 1.50 5.65 43.55
N ASP A 39 1.92 5.03 42.44
CA ASP A 39 2.08 5.66 41.11
C ASP A 39 1.07 5.13 40.07
N ARG A 40 -0.15 4.80 40.50
CA ARG A 40 -1.25 4.58 39.55
C ARG A 40 -2.24 5.75 39.56
N PRO A 41 -2.46 6.41 38.40
CA PRO A 41 -3.72 7.08 38.19
C PRO A 41 -4.83 6.02 38.33
N GLY A 42 -5.88 6.35 39.08
CA GLY A 42 -7.02 5.45 39.31
C GLY A 42 -7.56 4.84 38.01
N PRO A 43 -8.32 3.74 38.09
CA PRO A 43 -8.79 3.01 36.92
C PRO A 43 -9.38 3.98 35.91
N ALA A 44 -8.72 4.09 34.75
CA ALA A 44 -9.18 4.91 33.65
C ALA A 44 -10.65 4.56 33.42
N ARG A 45 -11.52 5.56 33.65
CA ARG A 45 -12.95 5.44 33.36
C ARG A 45 -13.05 4.88 31.95
N ARG A 46 -13.59 3.67 31.83
CA ARG A 46 -13.98 3.09 30.55
C ARG A 46 -14.62 4.22 29.73
N PRO A 47 -14.18 4.49 28.49
CA PRO A 47 -14.94 5.40 27.65
C PRO A 47 -16.34 4.79 27.60
N LYS A 48 -17.33 5.51 28.15
CA LYS A 48 -18.73 5.16 27.95
C LYS A 48 -18.86 5.05 26.45
N LYS A 49 -19.07 3.83 25.93
CA LYS A 49 -19.59 3.64 24.58
C LYS A 49 -20.76 4.60 24.52
N LYS A 50 -20.65 5.64 23.69
CA LYS A 50 -21.80 6.50 23.40
C LYS A 50 -22.87 5.50 22.96
N ALA A 51 -23.86 5.28 23.83
CA ALA A 51 -25.04 4.56 23.44
C ALA A 51 -25.45 5.24 22.14
N SER A 52 -25.54 4.46 21.06
CA SER A 52 -26.29 4.91 19.91
C SER A 52 -27.61 5.39 20.48
N ILE A 53 -27.82 6.70 20.43
CA ILE A 53 -29.07 7.30 20.83
C ILE A 53 -30.07 6.62 19.90
N GLN A 54 -30.81 5.66 20.46
CA GLN A 54 -31.99 5.17 19.78
C GLN A 54 -32.86 6.40 19.61
N TYR A 55 -33.07 6.74 18.35
CA TYR A 55 -33.85 7.87 17.89
C TYR A 55 -35.31 7.60 18.28
N HIS A 56 -35.62 7.75 19.57
CA HIS A 56 -36.97 7.92 20.02
C HIS A 56 -37.32 9.36 19.68
N GLY A 57 -38.09 9.54 18.61
CA GLY A 57 -38.41 10.83 17.99
C GLY A 57 -39.23 11.81 18.85
N ARG A 58 -38.98 11.92 20.16
CA ARG A 58 -39.63 12.86 21.09
C ARG A 58 -38.75 13.23 22.29
N ALA A 59 -37.52 13.66 22.07
CA ALA A 59 -36.77 14.42 23.08
C ALA A 59 -36.26 15.74 22.46
N PRO A 60 -36.48 16.91 23.08
CA PRO A 60 -35.98 18.17 22.55
C PRO A 60 -34.46 18.15 22.57
N VAL A 61 -33.84 18.13 21.39
CA VAL A 61 -32.39 18.27 21.25
C VAL A 61 -32.04 19.74 21.56
N GLY A 62 -31.04 19.98 22.40
CA GLY A 62 -30.55 21.34 22.66
C GLY A 62 -30.11 21.99 21.35
N LEU A 63 -30.40 23.29 21.16
CA LEU A 63 -30.20 24.01 19.89
C LEU A 63 -28.83 23.76 19.26
N VAL A 64 -27.77 23.81 20.06
CA VAL A 64 -26.38 23.54 19.61
C VAL A 64 -26.22 22.09 19.13
N GLY A 65 -26.77 21.13 19.86
CA GLY A 65 -26.77 19.71 19.45
C GLY A 65 -27.65 19.43 18.24
N ALA A 66 -28.76 20.16 18.08
CA ALA A 66 -29.63 20.08 16.91
C ALA A 66 -28.91 20.64 15.67
N PHE A 67 -28.22 21.79 15.81
CA PHE A 67 -27.40 22.35 14.74
C PHE A 67 -26.21 21.45 14.40
N GLN A 68 -25.52 20.87 15.38
CA GLN A 68 -24.44 19.90 15.12
C GLN A 68 -24.96 18.62 14.46
N SER A 69 -26.09 18.07 14.91
CA SER A 69 -26.73 16.91 14.28
C SER A 69 -27.17 17.24 12.85
N LEU A 70 -27.68 18.44 12.60
CA LEU A 70 -28.10 18.88 11.28
C LEU A 70 -26.89 19.13 10.36
N LEU A 71 -25.78 19.62 10.90
CA LEU A 71 -24.51 19.79 10.19
C LEU A 71 -23.87 18.44 9.83
N ALA A 72 -23.96 17.47 10.74
CA ALA A 72 -23.51 16.09 10.52
C ALA A 72 -24.42 15.34 9.52
N ASP A 73 -25.74 15.43 9.66
CA ASP A 73 -26.72 14.78 8.77
C ASP A 73 -26.72 15.37 7.35
N ARG A 74 -26.35 16.65 7.19
CA ARG A 74 -26.18 17.31 5.89
C ARG A 74 -24.77 17.17 5.30
N GLY A 75 -23.86 16.43 5.96
CA GLY A 75 -22.51 16.21 5.47
C GLY A 75 -21.65 17.48 5.40
N TRP A 76 -21.97 18.52 6.18
CA TRP A 76 -21.22 19.79 6.22
C TRP A 76 -20.05 19.78 7.20
N ASP A 77 -19.95 18.75 8.04
CA ASP A 77 -18.83 18.57 9.00
C ASP A 77 -17.49 18.30 8.27
N VAL A 78 -17.52 17.54 7.16
CA VAL A 78 -16.32 17.21 6.36
C VAL A 78 -15.86 18.38 5.46
N PRO A 79 -16.75 19.13 4.78
CA PRO A 79 -16.41 20.38 4.09
C PRO A 79 -15.86 21.47 5.02
N ALA A 80 -16.41 21.62 6.23
CA ALA A 80 -15.91 22.60 7.20
C ALA A 80 -14.52 22.22 7.76
N ALA A 81 -14.30 20.93 8.04
CA ALA A 81 -12.99 20.42 8.45
C ALA A 81 -11.94 20.60 7.34
N GLY A 82 -12.30 20.32 6.08
CA GLY A 82 -11.47 20.51 4.90
C GLY A 82 -10.97 21.93 4.69
N GLY A 83 -11.87 22.91 4.85
CA GLY A 83 -11.52 24.34 4.81
C GLY A 83 -10.52 24.71 5.91
N SER A 84 -10.68 24.17 7.12
CA SER A 84 -9.72 24.42 8.21
C SER A 84 -8.34 23.81 7.98
N ILE A 85 -8.26 22.66 7.28
CA ILE A 85 -7.00 21.97 7.01
C ILE A 85 -6.18 22.75 5.98
N LEU A 86 -6.82 23.30 4.95
CA LEU A 86 -6.15 24.12 3.95
C LEU A 86 -5.60 25.41 4.57
N ASP A 87 -6.39 26.07 5.41
CA ASP A 87 -6.00 27.33 6.08
C ASP A 87 -4.89 27.10 7.13
N ARG A 88 -4.99 26.02 7.91
CA ARG A 88 -4.00 25.65 8.94
C ARG A 88 -2.85 24.80 8.44
N TRP A 89 -2.73 24.60 7.13
CA TRP A 89 -1.64 23.80 6.56
C TRP A 89 -0.24 24.23 7.05
N PRO A 90 0.10 25.53 7.14
CA PRO A 90 1.41 25.96 7.63
C PRO A 90 1.71 25.48 9.05
N ASP A 91 0.72 25.49 9.95
CA ASP A 91 0.86 25.05 11.34
C ASP A 91 1.02 23.52 11.42
N ILE A 92 0.23 22.79 10.64
CA ILE A 92 0.32 21.32 10.54
C ILE A 92 1.71 20.92 10.01
N ALA A 93 2.16 21.56 8.93
CA ALA A 93 3.45 21.29 8.32
C ALA A 93 4.61 21.64 9.28
N ALA A 94 4.53 22.77 10.00
CA ALA A 94 5.54 23.18 10.98
C ALA A 94 5.65 22.20 12.17
N THR A 95 4.52 21.62 12.61
CA THR A 95 4.49 20.60 13.68
C THR A 95 5.24 19.33 13.28
N ILE A 96 5.17 18.96 11.99
CA ILE A 96 5.82 17.76 11.46
C ILE A 96 7.31 18.02 11.20
N ALA A 97 7.62 19.12 10.51
CA ALA A 97 8.99 19.52 10.20
C ALA A 97 9.05 21.05 9.93
N PRO A 98 9.94 21.80 10.61
CA PRO A 98 9.94 23.27 10.53
C PRO A 98 10.09 23.85 9.13
N ARG A 99 10.88 23.19 8.27
CA ARG A 99 11.12 23.64 6.89
C ARG A 99 9.99 23.28 5.92
N LEU A 100 9.13 22.31 6.27
CA LEU A 100 8.11 21.79 5.35
C LEU A 100 7.07 22.85 4.98
N ALA A 101 6.68 23.68 5.95
CA ALA A 101 5.71 24.75 5.75
C ALA A 101 6.16 25.78 4.68
N ALA A 102 7.47 26.02 4.56
CA ALA A 102 8.01 26.98 3.60
C ALA A 102 8.05 26.45 2.16
N HIS A 103 8.09 25.12 1.99
CA HIS A 103 8.35 24.47 0.70
C HIS A 103 7.15 23.69 0.16
N THR A 104 6.01 23.74 0.85
CA THR A 104 4.80 22.99 0.49
C THR A 104 3.54 23.81 0.73
N THR A 105 2.60 23.71 -0.19
CA THR A 105 1.31 24.40 -0.10
C THR A 105 0.17 23.41 -0.31
N ALA A 106 -0.88 23.50 0.51
CA ALA A 106 -2.09 22.73 0.28
C ALA A 106 -2.94 23.41 -0.81
N VAL A 107 -3.25 22.68 -1.88
CA VAL A 107 -3.96 23.21 -3.07
C VAL A 107 -5.45 22.98 -2.98
N GLY A 108 -5.85 21.85 -2.41
CA GLY A 108 -7.24 21.45 -2.38
C GLY A 108 -7.45 20.26 -1.47
N PHE A 109 -8.69 20.12 -1.02
CA PHE A 109 -9.16 19.01 -0.23
C PHE A 109 -10.49 18.54 -0.81
N ASP A 110 -10.58 17.24 -1.08
CA ASP A 110 -11.80 16.60 -1.53
C ASP A 110 -12.51 15.95 -0.33
N PRO A 111 -13.67 16.48 0.12
CA PRO A 111 -14.36 15.99 1.30
C PRO A 111 -15.00 14.60 1.10
N GLU A 112 -15.32 14.20 -0.13
CA GLU A 112 -15.95 12.91 -0.41
C GLU A 112 -14.91 11.77 -0.29
N THR A 113 -13.72 11.99 -0.87
CA THR A 113 -12.64 11.00 -0.84
C THR A 113 -11.74 11.14 0.39
N GLY A 114 -11.75 12.30 1.06
CA GLY A 114 -10.82 12.66 2.12
C GLY A 114 -9.39 12.86 1.61
N GLN A 115 -9.23 13.26 0.35
CA GLN A 115 -7.92 13.42 -0.28
C GLN A 115 -7.40 14.85 -0.12
N LEU A 116 -6.21 14.98 0.44
CA LEU A 116 -5.48 16.26 0.54
C LEU A 116 -4.45 16.38 -0.58
N ASP A 117 -4.56 17.42 -1.40
CA ASP A 117 -3.62 17.71 -2.48
C ASP A 117 -2.55 18.70 -2.03
N LEU A 118 -1.29 18.27 -2.10
CA LEU A 118 -0.13 19.09 -1.73
C LEU A 118 0.73 19.41 -2.95
N LEU A 119 1.12 20.66 -3.08
CA LEU A 119 2.05 21.14 -4.09
C LEU A 119 3.42 21.42 -3.44
N PRO A 120 4.42 20.57 -3.67
CA PRO A 120 5.80 20.85 -3.32
C PRO A 120 6.41 21.86 -4.30
N ASP A 121 7.42 22.59 -3.83
CA ASP A 121 8.23 23.49 -4.66
C ASP A 121 9.31 22.76 -5.49
N SER A 122 9.74 21.58 -5.03
CA SER A 122 10.88 20.85 -5.58
C SER A 122 10.71 19.33 -5.50
N PRO A 123 11.36 18.57 -6.39
CA PRO A 123 11.25 17.10 -6.42
C PRO A 123 11.72 16.42 -5.13
N ALA A 124 12.69 17.03 -4.45
CA ALA A 124 13.20 16.55 -3.16
C ALA A 124 12.10 16.63 -2.08
N TYR A 125 11.43 17.79 -1.96
CA TYR A 125 10.31 17.95 -1.03
C TYR A 125 9.09 17.12 -1.41
N ALA A 126 8.86 16.87 -2.71
CA ALA A 126 7.84 15.94 -3.16
C ALA A 126 8.07 14.51 -2.62
N THR A 127 9.33 14.06 -2.65
CA THR A 127 9.73 12.76 -2.11
C THR A 127 9.59 12.72 -0.59
N GLN A 128 10.03 13.79 0.09
CA GLN A 128 9.89 13.92 1.53
C GLN A 128 8.42 13.86 1.98
N LEU A 129 7.52 14.57 1.30
CA LEU A 129 6.09 14.51 1.57
C LEU A 129 5.53 13.09 1.44
N ARG A 130 5.92 12.37 0.37
CA ARG A 130 5.47 10.97 0.16
C ARG A 130 5.90 10.06 1.30
N LEU A 131 7.15 10.18 1.75
CA LEU A 131 7.68 9.40 2.88
C LEU A 131 6.97 9.76 4.20
N MET A 132 6.59 11.02 4.37
CA MET A 132 5.95 11.51 5.59
C MET A 132 4.41 11.45 5.55
N THR A 133 3.82 10.89 4.49
CA THR A 133 2.36 10.81 4.29
C THR A 133 1.61 10.33 5.54
N PRO A 134 2.01 9.24 6.23
CA PRO A 134 1.27 8.78 7.41
C PRO A 134 1.25 9.82 8.54
N ARG A 135 2.37 10.52 8.76
CA ARG A 135 2.47 11.58 9.77
C ARG A 135 1.63 12.79 9.41
N ILE A 136 1.59 13.14 8.12
CA ILE A 136 0.76 14.24 7.61
C ILE A 136 -0.72 13.95 7.86
N ILE A 137 -1.17 12.72 7.55
CA ILE A 137 -2.56 12.30 7.78
C ILE A 137 -2.91 12.40 9.27
N THR A 138 -2.06 11.88 10.15
CA THR A 138 -2.28 11.96 11.61
C THR A 138 -2.37 13.40 12.09
N ALA A 139 -1.39 14.24 11.78
CA ALA A 139 -1.34 15.63 12.24
C ALA A 139 -2.52 16.46 11.70
N ALA A 140 -2.92 16.24 10.45
CA ALA A 140 -4.07 16.94 9.86
C ALA A 140 -5.39 16.54 10.55
N ASN A 141 -5.56 15.26 10.88
CA ASN A 141 -6.75 14.77 11.58
C ASN A 141 -6.79 15.20 13.05
N GLU A 142 -5.64 15.26 13.73
CA GLU A 142 -5.54 15.81 15.09
C GLU A 142 -5.91 17.29 15.14
N THR A 143 -5.45 18.07 14.16
CA THR A 143 -5.68 19.53 14.10
C THR A 143 -7.13 19.87 13.74
N SER A 144 -7.76 19.05 12.88
CA SER A 144 -9.16 19.23 12.48
C SER A 144 -10.15 18.62 13.47
N GLY A 145 -9.71 17.76 14.38
CA GLY A 145 -10.57 17.09 15.38
C GLY A 145 -11.53 16.06 14.78
N ALA A 146 -11.44 15.80 13.48
CA ALA A 146 -12.24 14.87 12.72
C ALA A 146 -11.34 14.01 11.82
N ALA A 147 -11.74 12.78 11.52
CA ALA A 147 -11.02 11.90 10.59
C ALA A 147 -11.30 12.29 9.13
N ALA A 148 -10.97 13.52 8.76
CA ALA A 148 -11.27 14.13 7.47
C ALA A 148 -10.28 13.72 6.37
N VAL A 149 -8.98 13.64 6.70
CA VAL A 149 -7.93 13.26 5.74
C VAL A 149 -7.72 11.74 5.79
N ARG A 150 -7.88 11.10 4.63
CA ARG A 150 -7.66 9.66 4.42
C ARG A 150 -6.44 9.39 3.57
N THR A 151 -6.22 10.22 2.56
CA THR A 151 -5.13 10.06 1.58
C THR A 151 -4.48 11.40 1.30
N VAL A 152 -3.19 11.37 0.92
CA VAL A 152 -2.45 12.56 0.51
C VAL A 152 -1.94 12.32 -0.91
N ARG A 153 -2.27 13.25 -1.81
CA ARG A 153 -1.74 13.26 -3.17
C ARG A 153 -0.71 14.37 -3.30
N VAL A 154 0.52 13.97 -3.56
CA VAL A 154 1.62 14.90 -3.82
C VAL A 154 1.69 15.21 -5.31
N ARG A 155 1.35 16.44 -5.68
CA ARG A 155 1.45 16.94 -7.07
C ARG A 155 2.92 17.04 -7.48
N GLN A 156 3.19 16.95 -8.78
CA GLN A 156 4.56 17.16 -9.26
C GLN A 156 4.92 18.66 -9.21
N PRO A 157 6.09 19.00 -8.65
CA PRO A 157 6.59 20.38 -8.66
C PRO A 157 6.82 20.82 -10.09
N GLY A 158 6.31 21.99 -10.47
CA GLY A 158 6.59 22.59 -11.78
C GLY A 158 5.73 22.11 -12.95
N THR A 159 4.62 21.38 -12.75
CA THR A 159 3.57 21.44 -13.77
C THR A 159 2.92 22.81 -13.68
N LEU A 160 3.37 23.74 -14.53
CA LEU A 160 2.51 24.87 -14.90
C LEU A 160 1.11 24.30 -15.17
N PRO A 161 0.03 24.93 -14.69
CA PRO A 161 -1.26 24.64 -15.28
C PRO A 161 -1.06 24.88 -16.77
N ALA A 162 -1.20 23.82 -17.58
CA ALA A 162 -1.28 24.00 -19.01
C ALA A 162 -2.35 25.08 -19.20
N THR A 163 -1.94 26.25 -19.70
CA THR A 163 -2.87 27.26 -20.18
C THR A 163 -3.91 26.49 -20.97
N PRO A 164 -5.21 26.56 -20.61
CA PRO A 164 -6.22 25.94 -21.45
C PRO A 164 -6.05 26.59 -22.81
N ALA A 165 -5.53 25.81 -23.77
CA ALA A 165 -5.58 26.18 -25.17
C ALA A 165 -7.05 26.56 -25.45
N PRO A 166 -7.32 27.63 -26.20
CA PRO A 166 -8.68 28.08 -26.43
C PRO A 166 -9.51 26.89 -26.91
N ALA A 167 -10.50 26.51 -26.13
CA ALA A 167 -11.37 25.40 -26.44
C ALA A 167 -12.02 25.67 -27.80
N PRO A 168 -11.88 24.78 -28.81
CA PRO A 168 -12.79 24.85 -29.93
C PRO A 168 -14.20 24.60 -29.37
N ALA A 169 -15.09 25.54 -29.67
CA ALA A 169 -16.49 25.52 -29.25
C ALA A 169 -17.14 24.14 -29.43
N SER A 170 -17.99 23.80 -28.46
CA SER A 170 -18.83 22.61 -28.42
C SER A 170 -19.46 22.26 -29.76
N GLY A 171 -19.45 20.96 -30.08
CA GLY A 171 -20.31 20.42 -31.12
C GLY A 171 -19.75 19.18 -31.81
N LYS A 172 -19.65 18.05 -31.10
CA LYS A 172 -19.84 16.77 -31.78
C LYS A 172 -20.36 15.71 -30.82
N THR A 173 -21.61 15.33 -31.06
CA THR A 173 -22.16 14.01 -30.77
C THR A 173 -21.05 12.97 -30.86
N ALA A 174 -20.93 12.12 -29.84
CA ALA A 174 -20.04 10.97 -29.84
C ALA A 174 -20.30 10.14 -31.11
N ALA A 175 -19.48 10.39 -32.12
CA ALA A 175 -19.35 9.52 -33.26
C ALA A 175 -18.42 8.39 -32.81
N GLU A 176 -18.97 7.17 -32.86
CA GLU A 176 -18.24 5.91 -32.86
C GLU A 176 -16.86 6.08 -33.52
N PRO A 177 -15.75 5.64 -32.90
CA PRO A 177 -14.42 5.87 -33.44
C PRO A 177 -14.28 5.17 -34.79
N ALA A 178 -14.53 5.91 -35.87
CA ALA A 178 -14.49 5.45 -37.25
C ALA A 178 -13.05 5.33 -37.79
N GLY A 179 -12.16 4.72 -37.01
CA GLY A 179 -10.79 4.46 -37.43
C GLY A 179 -10.06 3.49 -36.52
N PRO A 180 -9.12 2.68 -37.07
CA PRO A 180 -8.29 1.81 -36.26
C PRO A 180 -7.52 2.65 -35.23
N VAL A 181 -7.49 2.17 -33.97
CA VAL A 181 -6.73 2.79 -32.89
C VAL A 181 -5.31 3.04 -33.38
N LYS A 182 -4.85 4.30 -33.35
CA LYS A 182 -3.49 4.67 -33.73
C LYS A 182 -2.53 4.06 -32.69
N THR A 183 -2.03 2.87 -32.97
CA THR A 183 -0.95 2.24 -32.21
C THR A 183 0.37 2.97 -32.45
N ARG A 184 1.39 2.72 -31.63
CA ARG A 184 2.72 3.34 -31.72
C ARG A 184 3.30 3.22 -33.15
N GLU A 185 3.02 2.11 -33.83
CA GLU A 185 3.41 1.83 -35.22
C GLU A 185 2.65 2.68 -36.26
N ASN A 186 1.36 2.93 -36.02
CA ASN A 186 0.43 3.56 -36.97
C ASN A 186 0.17 5.04 -36.67
N ALA A 187 1.00 5.64 -35.82
CA ALA A 187 0.97 7.04 -35.48
C ALA A 187 1.39 7.93 -36.67
N SER A 188 1.12 9.24 -36.57
CA SER A 188 1.50 10.19 -37.61
C SER A 188 3.00 10.14 -37.91
N ALA A 189 3.39 10.44 -39.15
CA ALA A 189 4.80 10.44 -39.56
C ALA A 189 5.66 11.37 -38.68
N GLY A 190 5.11 12.52 -38.27
CA GLY A 190 5.76 13.43 -37.33
C GLY A 190 6.02 12.81 -35.96
N PHE A 191 5.05 12.08 -35.40
CA PHE A 191 5.22 11.38 -34.12
C PHE A 191 6.30 10.31 -34.20
N ARG A 192 6.32 9.51 -35.27
CA ARG A 192 7.36 8.49 -35.47
C ARG A 192 8.76 9.09 -35.59
N ARG A 193 8.89 10.26 -36.23
CA ARG A 193 10.16 10.99 -36.33
C ARG A 193 10.64 11.52 -34.98
N VAL A 194 9.74 12.09 -34.17
CA VAL A 194 10.06 12.54 -32.80
C VAL A 194 10.43 11.35 -31.91
N LEU A 195 9.75 10.22 -32.07
CA LEU A 195 10.03 9.00 -31.33
C LEU A 195 11.41 8.42 -31.69
N ALA A 196 11.79 8.43 -32.96
CA ALA A 196 13.11 8.01 -33.42
C ALA A 196 14.21 8.91 -32.83
N LEU A 197 14.03 10.24 -32.91
CA LEU A 197 14.96 11.19 -32.29
C LEU A 197 15.06 11.02 -30.78
N HIS A 198 13.94 10.72 -30.10
CA HIS A 198 13.97 10.42 -28.66
C HIS A 198 14.75 9.12 -28.39
N HIS A 199 14.54 8.08 -29.18
CA HIS A 199 15.28 6.82 -29.02
C HIS A 199 16.78 7.00 -29.29
N GLU A 200 17.16 7.83 -30.26
CA GLU A 200 18.56 8.16 -30.56
C GLU A 200 19.19 9.04 -29.47
N ALA A 201 18.44 9.99 -28.91
CA ALA A 201 18.89 10.83 -27.80
C ALA A 201 18.91 10.09 -26.46
N TRP A 202 18.22 8.96 -26.37
CA TRP A 202 18.19 8.18 -25.15
C TRP A 202 19.47 7.35 -25.04
N THR A 203 20.40 7.84 -24.21
CA THR A 203 21.50 7.02 -23.74
C THR A 203 20.95 6.02 -22.71
N PRO A 204 21.01 4.70 -22.96
CA PRO A 204 20.77 3.75 -21.89
C PRO A 204 21.74 4.05 -20.74
N PHE A 205 21.29 3.92 -19.49
CA PHE A 205 22.15 4.07 -18.34
C PHE A 205 23.33 3.10 -18.49
N GLN A 206 24.51 3.63 -18.82
CA GLN A 206 25.69 2.83 -19.05
C GLN A 206 26.19 2.39 -17.67
N GLN A 207 25.89 1.15 -17.28
CA GLN A 207 26.39 0.60 -16.02
C GLN A 207 27.91 0.59 -16.04
N ASP A 208 28.51 1.14 -14.99
CA ASP A 208 29.96 1.11 -14.78
C ASP A 208 30.44 -0.36 -14.86
N PRO A 209 31.43 -0.70 -15.70
CA PRO A 209 31.95 -2.06 -15.80
C PRO A 209 32.47 -2.60 -14.46
N ALA A 210 32.96 -1.73 -13.56
CA ALA A 210 33.36 -2.12 -12.22
C ALA A 210 32.15 -2.56 -11.36
N LEU A 211 31.00 -1.92 -11.54
CA LEU A 211 29.75 -2.28 -10.88
C LEU A 211 29.18 -3.59 -11.44
N ALA A 212 29.20 -3.78 -12.76
CA ALA A 212 28.79 -5.03 -13.39
C ALA A 212 29.63 -6.22 -12.87
N ALA A 213 30.96 -6.08 -12.86
CA ALA A 213 31.86 -7.09 -12.32
C ALA A 213 31.72 -7.30 -10.79
N ALA A 214 31.25 -6.30 -10.04
CA ALA A 214 30.93 -6.46 -8.62
C ALA A 214 29.64 -7.28 -8.42
N VAL A 215 28.61 -7.02 -9.23
CA VAL A 215 27.35 -7.77 -9.22
C VAL A 215 27.59 -9.23 -9.61
N ASP A 216 28.36 -9.49 -10.66
CA ASP A 216 28.69 -10.85 -11.09
C ASP A 216 29.44 -11.63 -9.99
N ARG A 217 30.38 -10.98 -9.29
CA ARG A 217 31.08 -11.59 -8.14
C ARG A 217 30.10 -11.91 -7.01
N GLN A 218 29.16 -11.01 -6.72
CA GLN A 218 28.13 -11.25 -5.69
C GLN A 218 27.19 -12.39 -6.08
N GLU A 219 26.79 -12.47 -7.36
CA GLU A 219 25.96 -13.53 -7.90
C GLU A 219 26.68 -14.89 -7.81
N GLN A 220 27.96 -14.95 -8.19
CA GLN A 220 28.77 -16.17 -8.08
C GLN A 220 28.90 -16.64 -6.62
N VAL A 221 29.10 -15.73 -5.66
CA VAL A 221 29.12 -16.07 -4.24
C VAL A 221 27.75 -16.59 -3.78
N ARG A 222 26.66 -15.94 -4.20
CA ARG A 222 25.28 -16.37 -3.86
C ARG A 222 24.99 -17.77 -4.39
N LEU A 223 25.35 -18.05 -5.65
CA LEU A 223 25.14 -19.37 -6.27
C LEU A 223 26.02 -20.44 -5.61
N GLY A 224 27.28 -20.15 -5.30
CA GLY A 224 28.17 -21.08 -4.60
C GLY A 224 27.72 -21.37 -3.16
N LEU A 225 27.11 -20.39 -2.47
CA LEU A 225 26.46 -20.61 -1.17
C LEU A 225 25.20 -21.47 -1.31
N GLY A 226 24.39 -21.23 -2.34
CA GLY A 226 23.21 -22.05 -2.65
C GLY A 226 23.57 -23.52 -2.85
N ALA A 227 24.59 -23.79 -3.67
CA ALA A 227 25.09 -25.16 -3.92
C ALA A 227 25.59 -25.87 -2.65
N ARG A 228 26.17 -25.12 -1.69
CA ARG A 228 26.62 -25.70 -0.41
C ARG A 228 25.50 -25.88 0.60
N ALA A 229 24.49 -25.01 0.57
CA ALA A 229 23.37 -25.04 1.50
C ALA A 229 22.31 -26.08 1.11
N PHE A 230 22.19 -26.38 -0.19
CA PHE A 230 21.19 -27.30 -0.74
C PHE A 230 21.84 -28.29 -1.73
N PRO A 231 22.62 -29.27 -1.24
CA PRO A 231 23.34 -30.23 -2.08
C PRO A 231 22.42 -31.25 -2.78
N ASP A 232 21.19 -31.47 -2.29
CA ASP A 232 20.27 -32.51 -2.78
C ASP A 232 19.34 -32.03 -3.92
N THR A 233 19.70 -31.00 -4.69
CA THR A 233 18.82 -30.49 -5.75
C THR A 233 18.93 -31.29 -7.06
N ASP A 234 19.93 -32.17 -7.20
CA ASP A 234 20.33 -32.70 -8.51
C ASP A 234 20.04 -34.18 -8.77
N GLU A 235 19.49 -34.99 -7.86
CA GLU A 235 19.40 -36.45 -8.10
C GLU A 235 18.01 -37.02 -8.44
N ASP A 236 16.93 -36.23 -8.45
CA ASP A 236 15.58 -36.72 -8.83
C ASP A 236 14.88 -35.88 -9.92
N GLN A 237 15.59 -34.96 -10.58
CA GLN A 237 14.99 -34.01 -11.55
C GLN A 237 15.66 -34.02 -12.93
N GLU A 238 16.34 -35.11 -13.32
CA GLU A 238 17.00 -35.21 -14.63
C GLU A 238 16.02 -35.35 -15.82
N ASP A 239 14.73 -35.62 -15.58
CA ASP A 239 13.71 -35.71 -16.65
C ASP A 239 12.91 -34.41 -16.89
N GLN A 240 13.12 -33.36 -16.09
CA GLN A 240 12.49 -32.05 -16.31
C GLN A 240 13.55 -31.02 -16.60
N THR A 241 13.95 -30.93 -17.87
CA THR A 241 14.54 -29.69 -18.39
C THR A 241 13.62 -28.53 -17.97
N PRO A 242 14.08 -27.58 -17.14
CA PRO A 242 13.23 -26.47 -16.76
C PRO A 242 12.99 -25.68 -18.05
N THR A 243 11.76 -25.72 -18.56
CA THR A 243 11.35 -24.90 -19.71
C THR A 243 11.84 -23.49 -19.45
N SER A 244 12.70 -22.98 -20.32
CA SER A 244 13.31 -21.67 -20.14
C SER A 244 12.20 -20.65 -19.90
N LEU A 245 12.42 -19.69 -19.02
CA LEU A 245 11.44 -18.64 -18.78
C LEU A 245 11.06 -17.89 -20.07
N GLU A 246 11.93 -17.90 -21.09
CA GLU A 246 11.61 -17.43 -22.44
C GLU A 246 10.65 -18.36 -23.19
N GLU A 247 10.79 -19.68 -23.06
CA GLU A 247 9.89 -20.69 -23.63
C GLU A 247 8.51 -20.62 -22.98
N ILE A 248 8.44 -20.48 -21.65
CA ILE A 248 7.17 -20.29 -20.92
C ILE A 248 6.45 -19.05 -21.45
N ARG A 249 7.19 -17.94 -21.65
CA ARG A 249 6.63 -16.69 -22.21
C ARG A 249 6.23 -16.84 -23.67
N ALA A 250 6.96 -17.63 -24.47
CA ALA A 250 6.61 -17.92 -25.86
C ALA A 250 5.33 -18.75 -25.95
N GLN A 251 5.22 -19.78 -25.11
CA GLN A 251 4.04 -20.64 -25.02
C GLN A 251 2.79 -19.86 -24.57
N GLN A 252 2.95 -18.95 -23.59
CA GLN A 252 1.86 -18.06 -23.18
C GLN A 252 1.41 -17.13 -24.31
N ARG A 253 2.33 -16.57 -25.11
CA ARG A 253 1.97 -15.76 -26.28
C ARG A 253 1.17 -16.57 -27.29
N GLN A 254 1.63 -17.78 -27.61
CA GLN A 254 0.92 -18.68 -28.52
C GLN A 254 -0.48 -19.05 -28.02
N ALA A 255 -0.65 -19.33 -26.73
CA ALA A 255 -1.96 -19.63 -26.13
C ALA A 255 -2.92 -18.42 -26.19
N ASN A 256 -2.41 -17.21 -25.94
CA ASN A 256 -3.19 -15.98 -26.06
C ASN A 256 -3.58 -15.69 -27.52
N ASP A 257 -2.66 -15.90 -28.47
CA ASP A 257 -2.91 -15.72 -29.89
C ASP A 257 -3.93 -16.74 -30.42
N ALA A 258 -3.83 -18.00 -30.01
CA ALA A 258 -4.83 -19.02 -30.33
C ALA A 258 -6.23 -18.62 -29.81
N THR A 259 -6.31 -18.13 -28.57
CA THR A 259 -7.55 -17.62 -27.98
C THR A 259 -8.12 -16.44 -28.76
N ARG A 260 -7.26 -15.48 -29.14
CA ARG A 260 -7.63 -14.31 -29.94
C ARG A 260 -8.14 -14.71 -31.33
N ILE A 261 -7.47 -15.63 -32.01
CA ILE A 261 -7.88 -16.14 -33.32
C ILE A 261 -9.24 -16.84 -33.22
N ALA A 262 -9.44 -17.70 -32.23
CA ALA A 262 -10.72 -18.37 -31.98
C ALA A 262 -11.86 -17.36 -31.74
N ALA A 263 -11.61 -16.31 -30.96
CA ALA A 263 -12.58 -15.24 -30.73
C ALA A 263 -12.94 -14.48 -32.02
N ILE A 264 -11.95 -14.18 -32.87
CA ILE A 264 -12.20 -13.54 -34.17
C ILE A 264 -13.03 -14.44 -35.09
N LEU A 265 -12.72 -15.73 -35.15
CA LEU A 265 -13.48 -16.69 -35.95
C LEU A 265 -14.92 -16.84 -35.45
N ARG A 266 -15.13 -16.88 -34.13
CA ARG A 266 -16.46 -16.89 -33.50
C ARG A 266 -17.25 -15.63 -33.82
N ALA A 267 -16.65 -14.45 -33.64
CA ALA A 267 -17.29 -13.18 -33.98
C ALA A 267 -17.67 -13.10 -35.47
N ARG A 268 -16.86 -13.68 -36.37
CA ARG A 268 -17.19 -13.80 -37.80
C ARG A 268 -18.34 -14.77 -38.05
N ALA A 269 -18.39 -15.91 -37.35
CA ALA A 269 -19.48 -16.88 -37.47
C ALA A 269 -20.82 -16.31 -36.97
N GLU A 270 -20.80 -15.60 -35.82
CA GLU A 270 -21.96 -14.90 -35.26
C GLU A 270 -22.43 -13.78 -36.21
N ARG A 271 -21.52 -12.99 -36.78
CA ARG A 271 -21.85 -11.93 -37.75
C ARG A 271 -22.35 -12.48 -39.09
N ALA A 272 -21.97 -13.70 -39.47
CA ALA A 272 -22.48 -14.39 -40.66
C ALA A 272 -23.83 -15.11 -40.42
N GLY A 273 -24.43 -14.98 -39.22
CA GLY A 273 -25.74 -15.56 -38.91
C GLY A 273 -25.76 -17.10 -38.85
N ARG A 274 -24.60 -17.75 -38.67
CA ARG A 274 -24.56 -19.21 -38.51
C ARG A 274 -24.85 -19.61 -37.06
N PRO A 275 -25.82 -20.50 -36.78
CA PRO A 275 -26.04 -21.00 -35.43
C PRO A 275 -24.81 -21.80 -34.97
N VAL A 276 -24.20 -21.37 -33.86
CA VAL A 276 -23.13 -22.07 -33.18
C VAL A 276 -23.74 -23.28 -32.46
N SER A 277 -23.56 -24.48 -33.02
CA SER A 277 -23.91 -25.72 -32.30
C SER A 277 -22.97 -25.91 -31.10
N PRO A 278 -23.47 -26.10 -29.87
CA PRO A 278 -22.62 -26.48 -28.75
C PRO A 278 -22.05 -27.90 -28.96
N PRO A 279 -20.87 -28.21 -28.41
CA PRO A 279 -20.25 -29.51 -28.56
C PRO A 279 -21.11 -30.59 -27.89
N ALA A 280 -21.46 -31.62 -28.66
CA ALA A 280 -22.18 -32.79 -28.14
C ALA A 280 -21.28 -33.55 -27.16
N LEU A 281 -21.70 -33.60 -25.90
CA LEU A 281 -21.24 -34.59 -24.93
C LEU A 281 -21.52 -35.98 -25.50
N ARG A 282 -20.48 -36.67 -25.99
CA ARG A 282 -20.54 -38.11 -26.18
C ARG A 282 -20.65 -38.75 -24.81
N GLN A 283 -21.86 -39.19 -24.44
CA GLN A 283 -22.01 -40.25 -23.47
C GLN A 283 -21.47 -41.54 -24.11
N ALA A 284 -20.42 -42.10 -23.49
CA ALA A 284 -19.97 -43.44 -23.77
C ALA A 284 -20.98 -44.42 -23.13
N GLY A 285 -21.54 -45.30 -23.95
CA GLY A 285 -22.10 -46.58 -23.53
C GLY A 285 -21.10 -47.69 -23.78
#